data_AF-A0A847FWE9-F1
#
_entry.id   AF-A0A847FWE9-F1
#
_cell.length_a   1.000
_cell.length_b   1.000
_cell.length_c   1.000
_cell.angle_alpha   90.00
_cell.angle_beta   90.00
_cell.angle_gamma   90.00
#
_symmetry.space_group_name_H-M   'P 1'
#
loop_
_entity.id
_entity.type
_entity.pdbx_description
1 polymer ?
#
loop_
_entity_poly.entity_id
_entity_poly.type
_entity_poly.pdbx_seq_one_letter_code
_entity_poly.pdbx_strand_id
1 'polypeptide(L)'
;MLPTKWPQWIIIPIGFLLVAALIGLGLGMVMAVQAFAGGVEMVVYPTPPPIAYAAHVSTACTDCHVDEDKLSESAPEEEIQRLYIAPEDTQVLHGQLGCVTCHLGTPDTEDVAAAHTGIVVDPSIDRREGCLQCHPALPNELPDSGLIAPHEQVIGGSAQGLACSDCHGSVGHGYDPSTGEVTISMAACLDCHEERGLAVQADDCEACHIESPAWTPEADCDMCHSLDEHTYGELEQNPDLLAHAHAREGLACVDCHEQAALEESHVGAVPGAAVEPQTYDSEFCTGCHLDNEHTSQEQVAERTVELSYNPHESHLIGEIECSACHKNHRPSQEQCTG
;
A
#
# COMPACT_ATOMS: atom_id res chain seq x y z
N MET A 1 -8.68 -35.10 -33.86
CA MET A 1 -9.31 -36.35 -34.34
C MET A 1 -8.20 -37.31 -34.76
N LEU A 2 -7.89 -38.33 -33.95
CA LEU A 2 -6.89 -39.34 -34.30
C LEU A 2 -7.54 -40.43 -35.18
N PRO A 3 -6.90 -40.89 -36.27
CA PRO A 3 -7.48 -41.89 -37.17
C PRO A 3 -7.67 -43.24 -36.47
N THR A 4 -8.89 -43.79 -36.55
CA THR A 4 -9.38 -44.98 -35.83
C THR A 4 -8.72 -46.31 -36.19
N LYS A 5 -7.65 -46.33 -36.98
CA LYS A 5 -6.95 -47.55 -37.44
C LYS A 5 -5.51 -47.67 -36.97
N TRP A 6 -5.03 -46.78 -36.11
CA TRP A 6 -3.64 -46.84 -35.67
C TRP A 6 -3.47 -47.89 -34.56
N PRO A 7 -2.52 -48.82 -34.72
CA PRO A 7 -2.16 -49.71 -33.63
C PRO A 7 -1.75 -48.92 -32.39
N GLN A 8 -2.31 -49.27 -31.24
CA GLN A 8 -2.07 -48.54 -29.98
C GLN A 8 -0.58 -48.45 -29.59
N TRP A 9 0.28 -49.35 -30.09
CA TRP A 9 1.72 -49.32 -29.85
C TRP A 9 2.45 -48.14 -30.52
N ILE A 10 1.84 -47.45 -31.49
CA ILE A 10 2.43 -46.27 -32.16
C ILE A 10 2.45 -45.03 -31.24
N ILE A 11 1.64 -45.01 -30.18
CA ILE A 11 1.61 -43.90 -29.22
C ILE A 11 2.95 -43.80 -28.47
N ILE A 12 3.62 -44.93 -28.22
CA ILE A 12 4.89 -44.98 -27.48
C ILE A 12 6.02 -44.22 -28.20
N PRO A 13 6.36 -44.51 -29.48
CA PRO A 13 7.42 -43.77 -30.18
C PRO A 13 7.07 -42.29 -30.41
N ILE A 14 5.78 -41.95 -30.57
CA ILE A 14 5.33 -40.56 -30.69
C ILE A 14 5.53 -39.80 -29.38
N GLY A 15 5.22 -40.44 -28.25
CA GLY A 15 5.50 -39.89 -26.92
C GLY A 15 6.98 -39.61 -26.72
N PHE A 16 7.86 -40.55 -27.07
CA PHE A 16 9.31 -40.35 -26.99
C PHE A 16 9.80 -39.21 -27.89
N LEU A 17 9.27 -39.08 -29.11
CA LEU A 17 9.61 -37.98 -30.01
C LEU A 17 9.18 -36.62 -29.47
N LEU A 18 7.99 -36.52 -28.88
CA LEU A 18 7.51 -35.27 -28.27
C LEU A 18 8.35 -34.87 -27.05
N VAL A 19 8.72 -35.82 -26.19
CA VAL A 19 9.60 -35.56 -25.05
C VAL A 19 10.99 -35.11 -25.52
N ALA A 20 11.57 -35.77 -26.52
CA ALA A 20 12.85 -35.37 -27.09
C ALA A 20 12.81 -33.97 -27.72
N ALA A 21 11.70 -33.64 -28.41
CA ALA A 21 11.49 -32.31 -28.98
C ALA A 21 11.39 -31.23 -27.89
N LEU A 22 10.65 -31.49 -26.81
CA LEU A 22 10.52 -30.58 -25.66
C LEU A 22 11.88 -30.33 -24.98
N ILE A 23 12.65 -31.39 -24.72
CA ILE A 23 13.99 -31.28 -24.13
C ILE A 23 14.92 -30.48 -25.06
N GLY A 24 14.89 -30.78 -26.37
CA GLY A 24 15.69 -30.06 -27.36
C GLY A 24 15.35 -28.56 -27.44
N LEU A 25 14.06 -28.22 -27.37
CA LEU A 25 13.58 -26.84 -27.39
C LEU A 25 13.97 -26.09 -26.11
N GLY A 26 13.86 -26.74 -24.94
CA GLY A 26 14.31 -26.20 -23.67
C GLY A 26 15.82 -25.93 -23.64
N LEU A 27 16.64 -26.90 -24.09
CA LEU A 27 18.09 -26.72 -24.17
C LEU A 27 18.49 -25.62 -25.17
N GLY A 28 17.82 -25.55 -26.32
CA GLY A 28 18.03 -24.48 -27.30
C GLY A 28 17.69 -23.09 -26.75
N MET A 29 16.60 -22.98 -25.98
CA MET A 29 16.18 -21.72 -25.35
C MET A 29 17.19 -21.27 -24.29
N VAL A 30 17.73 -22.18 -23.46
CA VAL A 30 18.78 -21.85 -22.49
C VAL A 30 20.03 -21.31 -23.18
N MET A 31 20.47 -21.95 -24.27
CA MET A 31 21.62 -21.49 -25.04
C MET A 31 21.39 -20.12 -25.69
N ALA A 32 20.18 -19.87 -26.21
CA ALA A 32 19.81 -18.57 -26.75
C ALA A 32 19.85 -17.48 -25.68
N VAL A 33 19.23 -17.72 -24.51
CA VAL A 33 19.26 -16.78 -23.38
C VAL A 33 20.69 -16.49 -22.93
N GLN A 34 21.54 -17.51 -22.82
CA GLN A 34 22.95 -17.31 -22.44
C GLN A 34 23.76 -16.52 -23.48
N ALA A 35 23.47 -16.70 -24.78
CA ALA A 35 24.10 -15.92 -25.84
C ALA A 35 23.69 -14.43 -25.81
N PHE A 36 22.46 -14.13 -25.38
CA PHE A 36 21.99 -12.75 -25.18
C PHE A 36 22.42 -12.14 -23.83
N ALA A 37 22.69 -12.96 -22.82
CA ALA A 37 23.10 -12.51 -21.49
C ALA A 37 24.60 -12.14 -21.36
N GLY A 38 25.40 -12.33 -22.42
CA GLY A 38 26.87 -12.15 -22.43
C GLY A 38 27.40 -10.72 -22.21
N GLY A 39 26.57 -9.80 -21.69
CA GLY A 39 26.96 -8.42 -21.36
C GLY A 39 26.44 -7.92 -20.02
N VAL A 40 25.76 -8.74 -19.22
CA VAL A 40 25.33 -8.34 -17.87
C VAL A 40 26.46 -8.62 -16.91
N GLU A 41 27.16 -7.55 -16.51
CA GLU A 41 28.15 -7.60 -15.44
C GLU A 41 27.40 -7.98 -14.15
N MET A 42 27.49 -9.25 -13.76
CA MET A 42 26.88 -9.75 -12.54
C MET A 42 27.59 -9.09 -11.36
N VAL A 43 26.92 -8.13 -10.72
CA VAL A 43 27.34 -7.58 -9.43
C VAL A 43 27.34 -8.74 -8.44
N VAL A 44 28.54 -9.24 -8.11
CA VAL A 44 28.71 -10.29 -7.10
C VAL A 44 28.49 -9.64 -5.75
N TYR A 45 27.26 -9.73 -5.25
CA TYR A 45 26.98 -9.38 -3.86
C TYR A 45 27.66 -10.42 -2.95
N PRO A 46 28.39 -9.99 -1.91
CA PRO A 46 28.96 -10.92 -0.95
C PRO A 46 27.83 -11.77 -0.34
N THR A 47 28.03 -13.08 -0.23
CA THR A 47 27.07 -13.95 0.43
C THR A 47 26.89 -13.46 1.87
N PRO A 48 25.68 -13.06 2.29
CA PRO A 48 25.47 -12.62 3.66
C PRO A 48 25.83 -13.75 4.63
N PRO A 49 26.35 -13.42 5.83
CA PRO A 49 26.60 -14.42 6.85
C PRO A 49 25.30 -15.18 7.15
N PRO A 50 25.36 -16.49 7.42
CA PRO A 50 24.17 -17.27 7.75
C PRO A 50 23.52 -16.70 9.01
N ILE A 51 22.28 -16.24 8.87
CA ILE A 51 21.47 -15.74 9.98
C ILE A 51 20.90 -16.97 10.71
N ALA A 52 21.34 -17.19 11.94
CA ALA A 52 20.88 -18.30 12.76
C ALA A 52 19.56 -17.90 13.45
N TYR A 53 18.44 -18.10 12.76
CA TYR A 53 17.11 -17.84 13.33
C TYR A 53 16.88 -18.70 14.58
N ALA A 54 16.47 -18.05 15.66
CA ALA A 54 16.32 -18.64 17.00
C ALA A 54 14.87 -19.04 17.33
N ALA A 55 13.98 -19.11 16.34
CA ALA A 55 12.57 -19.48 16.52
C ALA A 55 12.38 -20.73 17.38
N HIS A 56 13.13 -21.79 17.06
CA HIS A 56 13.08 -23.08 17.73
C HIS A 56 13.51 -23.09 19.22
N VAL A 57 14.21 -22.04 19.68
CA VAL A 57 14.70 -21.91 21.06
C VAL A 57 14.08 -20.72 21.80
N SER A 58 13.11 -20.05 21.18
CA SER A 58 12.43 -18.87 21.76
C SER A 58 11.08 -19.21 22.39
N THR A 59 10.67 -20.49 22.40
CA THR A 59 9.35 -20.93 22.87
C THR A 59 9.08 -20.51 24.32
N ALA A 60 10.07 -20.65 25.22
CA ALA A 60 9.92 -20.24 26.61
C ALA A 60 9.65 -18.72 26.76
N CYS A 61 10.23 -17.90 25.89
CA CYS A 61 10.00 -16.45 25.86
C CYS A 61 8.56 -16.18 25.42
N THR A 62 8.13 -16.78 24.30
CA THR A 62 6.77 -16.64 23.78
C THR A 62 5.73 -17.11 24.79
N ASP A 63 5.89 -18.31 25.36
CA ASP A 63 4.97 -18.91 26.32
C ASP A 63 4.77 -18.08 27.59
N CYS A 64 5.74 -17.22 27.94
CA CYS A 64 5.66 -16.32 29.08
C CYS A 64 5.06 -14.96 28.70
N HIS A 65 5.56 -14.33 27.62
CA HIS A 65 5.19 -12.95 27.27
C HIS A 65 3.81 -12.81 26.60
N VAL A 66 3.20 -13.90 26.13
CA VAL A 66 1.82 -13.89 25.60
C VAL A 66 0.77 -14.28 26.65
N ASP A 67 1.19 -14.52 27.89
CA ASP A 67 0.36 -15.03 28.98
C ASP A 67 0.37 -14.04 30.14
N GLU A 68 -0.69 -13.25 30.27
CA GLU A 68 -0.81 -12.23 31.33
C GLU A 68 -0.75 -12.83 32.74
N ASP A 69 -1.25 -14.06 32.95
CA ASP A 69 -1.23 -14.70 34.26
C ASP A 69 0.22 -15.01 34.68
N LYS A 70 1.04 -15.54 33.76
CA LYS A 70 2.47 -15.79 34.02
C LYS A 70 3.27 -14.50 34.22
N LEU A 71 2.93 -13.45 33.48
CA LEU A 71 3.53 -12.13 33.68
C LEU A 71 3.17 -11.58 35.07
N SER A 72 1.92 -11.70 35.49
CA SER A 72 1.44 -11.26 36.82
C SER A 72 2.15 -11.97 37.97
N GLU A 73 2.56 -13.22 37.77
CA GLU A 73 3.34 -13.98 38.77
C GLU A 73 4.79 -13.49 38.90
N SER A 74 5.34 -12.85 37.86
CA SER A 74 6.77 -12.57 37.72
C SER A 74 7.13 -11.08 37.62
N ALA A 75 6.15 -10.22 37.37
CA ALA A 75 6.31 -8.78 37.16
C ALA A 75 5.27 -7.98 37.96
N PRO A 76 5.59 -6.72 38.31
CA PRO A 76 4.61 -5.86 38.97
C PRO A 76 3.47 -5.48 38.02
N GLU A 77 2.28 -5.27 38.57
CA GLU A 77 1.03 -5.02 37.81
C GLU A 77 1.19 -3.88 36.80
N GLU A 78 1.86 -2.80 37.20
CA GLU A 78 2.09 -1.62 36.35
C GLU A 78 2.92 -1.89 35.09
N GLU A 79 3.67 -3.00 35.04
CA GLU A 79 4.54 -3.37 33.92
C GLU A 79 3.90 -4.40 32.99
N ILE A 80 2.83 -5.09 33.40
CA ILE A 80 2.25 -6.20 32.64
C ILE A 80 1.86 -5.76 31.23
N GLN A 81 1.16 -4.63 31.11
CA GLN A 81 0.72 -4.12 29.82
C GLN A 81 1.89 -3.81 28.87
N ARG A 82 3.04 -3.38 29.41
CA ARG A 82 4.24 -3.09 28.62
C ARG A 82 4.99 -4.37 28.23
N LEU A 83 4.92 -5.40 29.05
CA LEU A 83 5.63 -6.68 28.86
C LEU A 83 4.84 -7.69 28.03
N TYR A 84 3.52 -7.52 27.95
CA TYR A 84 2.62 -8.37 27.19
C TYR A 84 2.86 -8.21 25.68
N ILE A 85 2.97 -9.33 24.99
CA ILE A 85 3.08 -9.42 23.54
C ILE A 85 1.79 -10.08 23.05
N ALA A 86 1.08 -9.44 22.12
CA ALA A 86 -0.13 -10.02 21.59
C ALA A 86 0.21 -11.29 20.78
N PRO A 87 -0.55 -12.39 20.89
CA PRO A 87 -0.27 -13.63 20.17
C PRO A 87 -0.13 -13.46 18.65
N GLU A 88 -0.85 -12.51 18.05
CA GLU A 88 -0.75 -12.14 16.64
C GLU A 88 0.64 -11.58 16.27
N ASP A 89 1.30 -10.84 17.16
CA ASP A 89 2.63 -10.26 16.93
C ASP A 89 3.72 -11.34 16.88
N THR A 90 3.45 -12.53 17.44
CA THR A 90 4.37 -13.68 17.33
C THR A 90 4.31 -14.35 15.96
N GLN A 91 3.26 -14.06 15.18
CA GLN A 91 3.00 -14.68 13.88
C GLN A 91 3.43 -13.81 12.70
N VAL A 92 3.82 -12.56 12.93
CA VAL A 92 4.40 -11.72 11.88
C VAL A 92 5.80 -12.20 11.49
N LEU A 93 6.29 -11.78 10.32
CA LEU A 93 7.59 -12.20 9.78
C LEU A 93 8.74 -12.10 10.81
N HIS A 94 8.80 -10.99 11.56
CA HIS A 94 9.82 -10.79 12.59
C HIS A 94 9.60 -11.62 13.86
N GLY A 95 8.34 -11.78 14.32
CA GLY A 95 7.99 -12.65 15.45
C GLY A 95 8.38 -14.11 15.21
N GLN A 96 8.24 -14.57 13.96
CA GLN A 96 8.63 -15.93 13.55
C GLN A 96 10.14 -16.17 13.51
N LEU A 97 10.98 -15.12 13.56
CA LEU A 97 12.45 -15.30 13.61
C LEU A 97 12.91 -15.82 14.98
N GLY A 98 12.08 -15.69 16.01
CA GLY A 98 12.39 -15.99 17.40
C GLY A 98 13.01 -14.81 18.13
N CYS A 99 12.52 -14.53 19.34
CA CYS A 99 12.86 -13.37 20.16
C CYS A 99 14.38 -13.19 20.34
N VAL A 100 15.09 -14.30 20.58
CA VAL A 100 16.54 -14.29 20.86
C VAL A 100 17.38 -13.85 19.66
N THR A 101 16.85 -13.93 18.44
CA THR A 101 17.53 -13.47 17.22
C THR A 101 17.92 -11.99 17.31
N CYS A 102 17.00 -11.18 17.85
CA CYS A 102 17.18 -9.73 17.97
C CYS A 102 17.46 -9.32 19.43
N HIS A 103 16.66 -9.84 20.36
CA HIS A 103 16.70 -9.48 21.78
C HIS A 103 17.78 -10.21 22.59
N LEU A 104 18.50 -11.18 22.00
CA LEU A 104 19.49 -11.99 22.72
C LEU A 104 18.85 -12.66 23.96
N GLY A 105 19.58 -12.72 25.08
CA GLY A 105 19.16 -13.45 26.27
C GLY A 105 19.59 -14.91 26.28
N THR A 106 19.15 -15.62 27.32
CA THR A 106 19.39 -17.06 27.46
C THR A 106 18.14 -17.82 27.06
N PRO A 107 18.12 -18.50 25.90
CA PRO A 107 16.98 -19.33 25.51
C PRO A 107 16.81 -20.56 26.41
N ASP A 108 15.68 -21.24 26.27
CA ASP A 108 15.41 -22.58 26.83
C ASP A 108 15.63 -22.72 28.36
N THR A 109 15.28 -21.68 29.12
CA THR A 109 15.30 -21.69 30.58
C THR A 109 13.97 -21.19 31.16
N GLU A 110 13.51 -21.82 32.24
CA GLU A 110 12.36 -21.36 33.03
C GLU A 110 12.78 -20.33 34.10
N ASP A 111 14.08 -20.19 34.37
CA ASP A 111 14.60 -19.16 35.27
C ASP A 111 14.55 -17.79 34.58
N VAL A 112 13.63 -16.94 35.02
CA VAL A 112 13.38 -15.59 34.49
C VAL A 112 14.64 -14.71 34.54
N ALA A 113 15.42 -14.78 35.62
CA ALA A 113 16.62 -13.96 35.75
C ALA A 113 17.73 -14.42 34.79
N ALA A 114 17.87 -15.73 34.61
CA ALA A 114 18.79 -16.30 33.63
C ALA A 114 18.36 -15.97 32.19
N ALA A 115 17.06 -16.10 31.88
CA ALA A 115 16.49 -15.78 30.57
C ALA A 115 16.81 -14.33 30.16
N HIS A 116 16.65 -13.40 31.11
CA HIS A 116 16.85 -11.97 30.90
C HIS A 116 18.33 -11.52 30.97
N THR A 117 19.27 -12.43 31.23
CA THR A 117 20.69 -12.08 31.26
C THR A 117 21.19 -11.74 29.85
N GLY A 118 21.60 -10.48 29.67
CA GLY A 118 22.16 -10.00 28.40
C GLY A 118 21.11 -9.73 27.32
N ILE A 119 19.84 -9.56 27.71
CA ILE A 119 18.80 -9.14 26.78
C ILE A 119 19.06 -7.71 26.28
N VAL A 120 18.82 -7.54 24.98
CA VAL A 120 18.67 -6.28 24.27
C VAL A 120 17.18 -5.93 24.31
N VAL A 121 16.82 -4.92 25.10
CA VAL A 121 15.41 -4.55 25.31
C VAL A 121 14.84 -3.94 24.03
N ASP A 122 15.56 -3.00 23.43
CA ASP A 122 15.18 -2.38 22.16
C ASP A 122 16.27 -2.58 21.10
N PRO A 123 16.14 -3.58 20.22
CA PRO A 123 17.09 -3.82 19.13
C PRO A 123 17.28 -2.62 18.20
N SER A 124 16.28 -1.75 18.06
CA SER A 124 16.34 -0.59 17.18
C SER A 124 17.23 0.54 17.72
N ILE A 125 17.48 0.55 19.03
CA ILE A 125 18.36 1.51 19.71
C ILE A 125 19.68 0.85 20.08
N ASP A 126 19.60 -0.28 20.79
CA ASP A 126 20.71 -0.91 21.49
C ASP A 126 21.52 -1.86 20.59
N ARG A 127 20.97 -2.26 19.42
CA ARG A 127 21.62 -3.20 18.50
C ARG A 127 21.16 -3.03 17.04
N ARG A 128 21.32 -1.83 16.48
CA ARG A 128 20.94 -1.49 15.09
C ARG A 128 21.53 -2.43 14.04
N GLU A 129 22.73 -2.96 14.28
CA GLU A 129 23.38 -3.93 13.38
C GLU A 129 22.62 -5.27 13.32
N GLY A 130 21.70 -5.53 14.27
CA GLY A 130 20.74 -6.63 14.22
C GLY A 130 19.86 -6.55 12.99
N CYS A 131 19.28 -5.37 12.72
CA CYS A 131 18.41 -5.12 11.57
C CYS A 131 19.17 -5.23 10.24
N LEU A 132 20.39 -4.67 10.20
CA LEU A 132 21.21 -4.58 8.99
C LEU A 132 21.73 -5.94 8.47
N GLN A 133 21.64 -7.00 9.28
CA GLN A 133 21.95 -8.37 8.83
C GLN A 133 20.95 -8.85 7.78
N CYS A 134 19.67 -8.50 7.93
CA CYS A 134 18.61 -8.83 6.99
C CYS A 134 18.31 -7.67 6.01
N HIS A 135 18.49 -6.43 6.46
CA HIS A 135 18.23 -5.20 5.68
C HIS A 135 19.54 -4.45 5.36
N PRO A 136 20.43 -5.00 4.50
CA PRO A 136 21.73 -4.42 4.22
C PRO A 136 21.67 -3.21 3.28
N ALA A 137 20.55 -3.02 2.58
CA ALA A 137 20.34 -1.95 1.62
C ALA A 137 19.09 -1.15 2.03
N LEU A 138 19.32 0.03 2.58
CA LEU A 138 18.29 0.96 3.02
C LEU A 138 18.56 2.31 2.34
N PRO A 139 17.94 2.57 1.17
CA PRO A 139 18.15 3.83 0.47
C PRO A 139 17.50 4.98 1.23
N ASN A 140 18.10 6.17 1.18
CA ASN A 140 17.46 7.37 1.75
C ASN A 140 16.31 7.86 0.85
N GLU A 141 16.48 7.75 -0.47
CA GLU A 141 15.46 8.14 -1.43
C GLU A 141 14.52 6.96 -1.70
N LEU A 142 13.22 7.19 -1.50
CA LEU A 142 12.13 6.25 -1.75
C LEU A 142 11.21 6.88 -2.80
N PRO A 143 11.54 6.77 -4.10
CA PRO A 143 10.82 7.46 -5.17
C PRO A 143 9.34 7.06 -5.25
N ASP A 144 9.05 5.78 -5.02
CA ASP A 144 7.68 5.24 -5.11
C ASP A 144 6.75 5.82 -4.03
N SER A 145 7.31 6.30 -2.91
CA SER A 145 6.56 6.94 -1.83
C SER A 145 6.87 8.43 -1.66
N GLY A 146 7.65 9.02 -2.58
CA GLY A 146 8.04 10.43 -2.53
C GLY A 146 8.78 10.85 -1.25
N LEU A 147 9.45 9.92 -0.56
CA LEU A 147 10.04 10.15 0.78
C LEU A 147 11.57 10.12 0.74
N ILE A 148 12.18 11.07 1.45
CA ILE A 148 13.59 11.06 1.87
C ILE A 148 13.63 10.54 3.31
N ALA A 149 13.82 9.24 3.46
CA ALA A 149 14.07 8.62 4.75
C ALA A 149 15.53 8.86 5.18
N PRO A 150 15.80 9.25 6.44
CA PRO A 150 17.16 9.52 6.90
C PRO A 150 17.92 8.24 7.29
N HIS A 151 17.80 7.15 6.51
CA HIS A 151 18.37 5.85 6.85
C HIS A 151 19.87 5.92 7.10
N GLU A 152 20.64 6.65 6.27
CA GLU A 152 22.08 6.83 6.45
C GLU A 152 22.41 7.54 7.76
N GLN A 153 21.63 8.56 8.14
CA GLN A 153 21.84 9.29 9.39
C GLN A 153 21.44 8.46 10.61
N VAL A 154 20.39 7.63 10.51
CA VAL A 154 19.97 6.68 11.55
C VAL A 154 20.98 5.56 11.70
N ILE A 155 21.49 4.99 10.60
CA ILE A 155 22.52 3.94 10.62
C ILE A 155 23.85 4.50 11.15
N GLY A 156 24.24 5.69 10.67
CA GLY A 156 25.46 6.38 11.09
C GLY A 156 25.41 6.99 12.49
N GLY A 157 24.25 6.97 13.14
CA GLY A 157 24.03 7.51 14.48
C GLY A 157 24.10 9.05 14.56
N SER A 158 24.09 9.75 13.43
CA SER A 158 24.06 11.21 13.37
C SER A 158 22.65 11.80 13.54
N ALA A 159 21.61 10.99 13.30
CA ALA A 159 20.22 11.29 13.64
C ALA A 159 20.02 11.11 15.15
N GLN A 160 20.34 12.14 15.93
CA GLN A 160 20.26 12.10 17.40
C GLN A 160 18.82 11.87 17.86
N GLY A 161 18.54 10.69 18.42
CA GLY A 161 17.27 10.36 19.05
C GLY A 161 16.22 9.71 18.15
N LEU A 162 16.60 9.30 16.93
CA LEU A 162 15.78 8.47 16.05
C LEU A 162 16.27 7.01 16.07
N ALA A 163 15.32 6.09 16.28
CA ALA A 163 15.49 4.65 16.24
C ALA A 163 14.74 4.06 15.05
N CYS A 164 15.07 2.82 14.65
CA CYS A 164 14.35 2.17 13.56
C CYS A 164 12.85 1.97 13.91
N SER A 165 12.54 1.69 15.18
CA SER A 165 11.16 1.47 15.63
C SER A 165 10.30 2.74 15.63
N ASP A 166 10.90 3.94 15.67
CA ASP A 166 10.17 5.20 15.63
C ASP A 166 9.36 5.36 14.33
N CYS A 167 9.85 4.78 13.23
CA CYS A 167 9.15 4.80 11.94
C CYS A 167 8.62 3.41 11.54
N HIS A 168 9.30 2.34 11.91
CA HIS A 168 9.01 0.97 11.47
C HIS A 168 8.16 0.17 12.50
N GLY A 169 7.92 0.73 13.69
CA GLY A 169 7.25 0.06 14.82
C GLY A 169 8.15 -0.92 15.59
N SER A 170 7.63 -1.49 16.69
CA SER A 170 8.38 -2.35 17.61
C SER A 170 8.73 -3.74 17.06
N VAL A 171 8.05 -4.23 16.00
CA VAL A 171 8.28 -5.56 15.39
C VAL A 171 8.17 -5.56 13.85
N GLY A 172 8.53 -4.44 13.21
CA GLY A 172 8.72 -4.35 11.75
C GLY A 172 7.44 -4.47 10.91
N HIS A 173 6.75 -3.33 10.81
CA HIS A 173 5.70 -2.87 9.88
C HIS A 173 4.39 -3.68 9.74
N GLY A 174 3.24 -3.08 9.41
CA GLY A 174 3.01 -1.81 8.71
C GLY A 174 3.18 -1.92 7.18
N TYR A 175 3.95 -2.88 6.67
CA TYR A 175 4.22 -3.13 5.25
C TYR A 175 4.27 -4.62 5.08
N ASP A 176 3.45 -5.09 4.18
CA ASP A 176 3.28 -6.49 3.93
C ASP A 176 3.93 -6.86 2.58
N PRO A 177 5.08 -7.54 2.59
CA PRO A 177 5.76 -7.98 1.37
C PRO A 177 5.00 -9.06 0.59
N SER A 178 3.81 -9.48 1.04
CA SER A 178 2.89 -10.37 0.34
C SER A 178 1.65 -9.68 -0.26
N THR A 179 1.30 -8.46 0.19
CA THR A 179 0.05 -7.77 -0.23
C THR A 179 0.25 -6.37 -0.84
N GLY A 180 1.36 -5.68 -0.57
CA GLY A 180 1.73 -4.45 -1.30
C GLY A 180 1.16 -3.11 -0.80
N GLU A 181 0.79 -2.98 0.48
CA GLU A 181 0.27 -1.72 1.07
C GLU A 181 1.08 -1.17 2.27
N VAL A 182 0.80 0.10 2.63
CA VAL A 182 1.65 1.24 3.06
C VAL A 182 2.55 1.09 4.31
N THR A 183 3.87 1.20 4.09
CA THR A 183 4.97 0.98 5.03
C THR A 183 5.15 1.94 6.21
N ILE A 184 4.70 3.19 6.11
CA ILE A 184 4.70 4.21 7.16
C ILE A 184 3.56 5.19 6.82
N SER A 185 2.55 5.33 7.67
CA SER A 185 1.46 6.30 7.44
C SER A 185 1.88 7.70 7.86
N MET A 186 1.30 8.74 7.23
CA MET A 186 1.55 10.14 7.62
C MET A 186 1.18 10.41 9.09
N ALA A 187 0.17 9.71 9.61
CA ALA A 187 -0.23 9.79 11.02
C ALA A 187 0.93 9.44 11.97
N ALA A 188 1.72 8.40 11.65
CA ALA A 188 2.87 8.02 12.48
C ALA A 188 3.91 9.15 12.59
N CYS A 189 4.10 9.93 11.51
CA CYS A 189 4.99 11.09 11.51
C CYS A 189 4.41 12.25 12.34
N LEU A 190 3.13 12.55 12.16
CA LEU A 190 2.44 13.65 12.85
C LEU A 190 2.35 13.40 14.36
N ASP A 191 1.97 12.19 14.77
CA ASP A 191 1.84 11.80 16.18
C ASP A 191 3.18 11.95 16.91
N CYS A 192 4.27 11.42 16.35
CA CYS A 192 5.61 11.52 16.95
C CYS A 192 6.09 12.97 17.04
N HIS A 193 5.81 13.79 16.02
CA HIS A 193 6.20 15.20 16.04
C HIS A 193 5.40 16.02 17.08
N GLU A 194 4.09 15.75 17.21
CA GLU A 194 3.24 16.37 18.23
C GLU A 194 3.72 15.96 19.64
N GLU A 195 3.91 14.67 19.90
CA GLU A 195 4.33 14.14 21.20
C GLU A 195 5.68 14.69 21.65
N ARG A 196 6.64 14.81 20.71
CA ARG A 196 8.00 15.29 21.02
C ARG A 196 8.10 16.81 21.01
N GLY A 197 7.00 17.52 20.74
CA GLY A 197 6.99 18.98 20.61
C GLY A 197 8.01 19.47 19.57
N LEU A 198 8.30 18.63 18.58
CA LEU A 198 9.10 19.02 17.44
C LEU A 198 8.21 19.99 16.69
N ALA A 199 8.65 21.23 16.56
CA ALA A 199 7.98 22.16 15.68
C ALA A 199 8.04 21.56 14.27
N VAL A 200 7.01 20.80 13.89
CA VAL A 200 6.61 20.76 12.49
C VAL A 200 6.36 22.22 12.21
N GLN A 201 7.34 22.87 11.59
CA GLN A 201 6.99 23.89 10.62
C GLN A 201 6.00 23.14 9.74
N ALA A 202 4.69 23.38 9.86
CA ALA A 202 3.63 22.76 9.06
C ALA A 202 3.80 23.03 7.54
N ASP A 203 4.97 23.53 7.16
CA ASP A 203 5.37 24.19 5.95
C ASP A 203 6.71 23.61 5.41
N ASP A 204 7.43 22.73 6.14
CA ASP A 204 8.77 22.21 5.77
C ASP A 204 8.77 20.69 5.58
N CYS A 205 7.77 20.19 4.86
CA CYS A 205 7.67 18.79 4.46
C CYS A 205 8.78 18.39 3.48
N GLU A 206 9.37 19.37 2.78
CA GLU A 206 10.48 19.19 1.83
C GLU A 206 11.76 18.64 2.46
N ALA A 207 11.93 18.75 3.78
CA ALA A 207 13.06 18.15 4.49
C ALA A 207 13.04 16.61 4.45
N CYS A 208 11.86 16.00 4.33
CA CYS A 208 11.66 14.55 4.32
C CYS A 208 10.90 14.04 3.10
N HIS A 209 10.39 14.91 2.22
CA HIS A 209 9.76 14.53 0.97
C HIS A 209 10.65 14.92 -0.21
N ILE A 210 10.78 14.02 -1.18
CA ILE A 210 11.45 14.30 -2.44
C ILE A 210 10.49 15.22 -3.19
N GLU A 211 10.64 16.53 -2.93
CA GLU A 211 9.71 17.59 -3.35
C GLU A 211 8.39 17.52 -2.56
N SER A 212 8.15 18.46 -1.62
CA SER A 212 6.76 18.74 -1.24
C SER A 212 6.14 19.36 -2.49
N PRO A 213 5.27 18.67 -3.24
CA PRO A 213 4.78 19.28 -4.44
C PRO A 213 3.85 20.38 -3.96
N ALA A 214 4.24 21.63 -4.20
CA ALA A 214 3.22 22.59 -4.60
C ALA A 214 2.33 21.85 -5.59
N TRP A 215 1.02 21.80 -5.32
CA TRP A 215 0.08 21.07 -6.16
C TRP A 215 0.42 21.31 -7.64
N THR A 216 0.53 20.23 -8.40
CA THR A 216 0.68 20.29 -9.86
C THR A 216 -0.55 19.64 -10.50
N PRO A 217 -0.88 19.98 -11.75
CA PRO A 217 -1.98 19.35 -12.47
C PRO A 217 -1.83 17.82 -12.62
N GLU A 218 -0.60 17.32 -12.56
CA GLU A 218 -0.25 15.90 -12.64
C GLU A 218 -0.14 15.21 -11.27
N ALA A 219 -0.37 15.92 -10.16
CA ALA A 219 -0.28 15.34 -8.83
C ALA A 219 -1.39 14.30 -8.60
N ASP A 220 -1.02 13.20 -7.95
CA ASP A 220 -2.00 12.23 -7.48
C ASP A 220 -2.77 12.81 -6.28
N CYS A 221 -4.08 12.94 -6.44
CA CYS A 221 -4.98 13.54 -5.46
C CYS A 221 -5.03 12.72 -4.17
N ASP A 222 -4.84 11.39 -4.26
CA ASP A 222 -4.81 10.48 -3.10
C ASP A 222 -3.64 10.75 -2.16
N MET A 223 -2.59 11.41 -2.63
CA MET A 223 -1.44 11.72 -1.78
C MET A 223 -1.78 12.71 -0.65
N CYS A 224 -2.80 13.54 -0.85
CA CYS A 224 -3.15 14.62 0.08
C CYS A 224 -4.62 14.63 0.49
N HIS A 225 -5.52 14.02 -0.29
CA HIS A 225 -6.95 14.02 -0.03
C HIS A 225 -7.46 12.60 0.17
N SER A 226 -8.32 12.45 1.18
CA SER A 226 -9.06 11.22 1.45
C SER A 226 -10.55 11.49 1.23
N LEU A 227 -11.28 10.58 0.60
CA LEU A 227 -12.75 10.61 0.63
C LEU A 227 -13.25 9.73 1.76
N ASP A 228 -14.40 10.11 2.34
CA ASP A 228 -14.96 9.42 3.52
C ASP A 228 -15.21 7.91 3.28
N GLU A 229 -15.45 7.50 2.03
CA GLU A 229 -15.84 6.12 1.69
C GLU A 229 -14.91 5.44 0.67
N HIS A 230 -14.03 6.17 -0.02
CA HIS A 230 -13.21 5.66 -1.14
C HIS A 230 -11.84 6.36 -1.23
N THR A 231 -10.86 5.71 -1.85
CA THR A 231 -9.68 6.40 -2.42
C THR A 231 -9.97 6.86 -3.85
N TYR A 232 -9.27 7.88 -4.36
CA TYR A 232 -9.37 8.33 -5.75
C TYR A 232 -9.01 7.20 -6.73
N GLY A 233 -8.02 6.36 -6.41
CA GLY A 233 -7.68 5.17 -7.19
C GLY A 233 -8.79 4.12 -7.24
N GLU A 234 -9.62 4.02 -6.19
CA GLU A 234 -10.83 3.20 -6.19
C GLU A 234 -11.94 3.80 -7.07
N LEU A 235 -12.03 5.13 -7.18
CA LEU A 235 -13.04 5.78 -8.02
C LEU A 235 -12.92 5.38 -9.50
N GLU A 236 -11.69 5.29 -10.00
CA GLU A 236 -11.42 4.90 -11.38
C GLU A 236 -11.65 3.41 -11.66
N GLN A 237 -11.63 2.57 -10.62
CA GLN A 237 -11.71 1.11 -10.75
C GLN A 237 -13.10 0.57 -10.39
N ASN A 238 -13.90 1.31 -9.63
CA ASN A 238 -15.17 0.85 -9.13
C ASN A 238 -16.30 1.00 -10.17
N PRO A 239 -16.79 -0.10 -10.77
CA PRO A 239 -17.80 -0.05 -11.82
C PRO A 239 -19.17 0.49 -11.37
N ASP A 240 -19.41 0.60 -10.06
CA ASP A 240 -20.65 1.12 -9.49
C ASP A 240 -20.66 2.67 -9.38
N LEU A 241 -19.52 3.32 -9.63
CA LEU A 241 -19.36 4.78 -9.56
C LEU A 241 -19.34 5.40 -10.96
N LEU A 242 -19.92 6.61 -11.12
CA LEU A 242 -19.88 7.29 -12.42
C LEU A 242 -18.48 7.80 -12.78
N ALA A 243 -17.62 8.07 -11.79
CA ALA A 243 -16.22 8.41 -12.02
C ALA A 243 -15.50 7.33 -12.85
N HIS A 244 -15.73 6.04 -12.56
CA HIS A 244 -15.20 4.93 -13.36
C HIS A 244 -15.68 4.99 -14.82
N ALA A 245 -16.96 5.31 -15.04
CA ALA A 245 -17.49 5.42 -16.40
C ALA A 245 -16.81 6.56 -17.19
N HIS A 246 -16.53 7.69 -16.55
CA HIS A 246 -15.82 8.81 -17.18
C HIS A 246 -14.32 8.54 -17.36
N ALA A 247 -13.66 7.93 -16.38
CA ALA A 247 -12.26 7.52 -16.49
C ALA A 247 -12.05 6.55 -17.66
N ARG A 248 -13.00 5.65 -17.93
CA ARG A 248 -12.96 4.73 -19.08
C ARG A 248 -13.04 5.41 -20.45
N GLU A 249 -13.62 6.60 -20.51
CA GLU A 249 -13.64 7.46 -21.70
C GLU A 249 -12.38 8.36 -21.79
N GLY A 250 -11.45 8.20 -20.85
CA GLY A 250 -10.17 8.92 -20.82
C GLY A 250 -10.22 10.29 -20.16
N LEU A 251 -11.28 10.59 -19.40
CA LEU A 251 -11.36 11.83 -18.61
C LEU A 251 -10.51 11.70 -17.35
N ALA A 252 -9.65 12.69 -17.12
CA ALA A 252 -8.85 12.86 -15.91
C ALA A 252 -9.59 13.73 -14.87
N CYS A 253 -9.10 13.73 -13.63
CA CYS A 253 -9.69 14.50 -12.52
C CYS A 253 -9.85 15.99 -12.87
N VAL A 254 -8.82 16.56 -13.51
CA VAL A 254 -8.75 17.98 -13.90
C VAL A 254 -9.70 18.37 -15.05
N ASP A 255 -10.28 17.38 -15.76
CA ASP A 255 -11.29 17.65 -16.77
C ASP A 255 -12.63 18.06 -16.15
N CYS A 256 -12.88 17.66 -14.90
CA CYS A 256 -14.00 18.16 -14.11
C CYS A 256 -13.56 19.25 -13.12
N HIS A 257 -12.47 19.01 -12.41
CA HIS A 257 -11.93 19.95 -11.44
C HIS A 257 -10.99 20.94 -12.14
N GLU A 258 -11.56 22.04 -12.65
CA GLU A 258 -10.84 23.02 -13.46
C GLU A 258 -9.48 23.40 -12.85
N GLN A 259 -8.42 23.23 -13.65
CA GLN A 259 -7.04 23.44 -13.23
C GLN A 259 -6.82 24.79 -12.55
N ALA A 260 -7.33 25.89 -13.12
CA ALA A 260 -7.16 27.23 -12.56
C ALA A 260 -7.83 27.38 -11.19
N ALA A 261 -8.98 26.75 -10.97
CA ALA A 261 -9.67 26.76 -9.69
C ALA A 261 -8.89 25.94 -8.64
N LEU A 262 -8.31 24.80 -9.06
CA LEU A 262 -7.43 24.00 -8.21
C LEU A 262 -6.15 24.77 -7.85
N GLU A 263 -5.50 25.43 -8.81
CA GLU A 263 -4.32 26.26 -8.55
C GLU A 263 -4.61 27.31 -7.48
N GLU A 264 -5.75 28.01 -7.60
CA GLU A 264 -6.18 29.01 -6.64
C GLU A 264 -6.51 28.40 -5.27
N SER A 265 -7.23 27.28 -5.23
CA SER A 265 -7.63 26.65 -3.96
C SER A 265 -6.43 26.06 -3.20
N HIS A 266 -5.36 25.69 -3.90
CA HIS A 266 -4.15 25.13 -3.30
C HIS A 266 -3.15 26.20 -2.82
N VAL A 267 -3.38 27.50 -3.09
CA VAL A 267 -2.55 28.58 -2.55
C VAL A 267 -2.68 28.64 -1.02
N GLY A 268 -1.66 28.16 -0.31
CA GLY A 268 -1.63 28.14 1.15
C GLY A 268 -2.57 27.10 1.77
N ALA A 269 -3.02 26.11 0.99
CA ALA A 269 -3.77 24.98 1.49
C ALA A 269 -2.89 24.07 2.35
N VAL A 270 -3.51 23.47 3.37
CA VAL A 270 -2.86 22.47 4.23
C VAL A 270 -3.21 21.08 3.70
N PRO A 271 -2.21 20.22 3.38
CA PRO A 271 -2.46 18.83 3.00
C PRO A 271 -3.30 18.08 4.04
N GLY A 272 -4.21 17.19 3.61
CA GLY A 272 -5.09 16.43 4.49
C GLY A 272 -6.33 17.17 5.00
N ALA A 273 -6.50 18.46 4.66
CA ALA A 273 -7.73 19.17 4.97
C ALA A 273 -8.93 18.57 4.21
N ALA A 274 -10.09 18.51 4.87
CA ALA A 274 -11.32 18.06 4.24
C ALA A 274 -11.67 18.94 3.04
N VAL A 275 -11.95 18.30 1.90
CA VAL A 275 -12.33 18.98 0.66
C VAL A 275 -13.84 19.05 0.56
N GLU A 276 -14.37 20.24 0.35
CA GLU A 276 -15.79 20.43 0.12
C GLU A 276 -16.22 19.81 -1.22
N PRO A 277 -17.30 18.99 -1.24
CA PRO A 277 -17.78 18.38 -2.46
C PRO A 277 -18.21 19.42 -3.51
N GLN A 278 -17.71 19.26 -4.73
CA GLN A 278 -18.13 20.08 -5.86
C GLN A 278 -19.48 19.63 -6.41
N THR A 279 -20.32 20.59 -6.79
CA THR A 279 -21.60 20.35 -7.47
C THR A 279 -21.61 21.13 -8.76
N TYR A 280 -21.88 20.44 -9.87
CA TYR A 280 -21.98 21.04 -11.20
C TYR A 280 -23.45 21.22 -11.60
N ASP A 281 -23.72 22.25 -12.38
CA ASP A 281 -25.00 22.43 -13.05
C ASP A 281 -25.12 21.47 -14.26
N SER A 282 -26.33 21.40 -14.81
CA SER A 282 -26.60 20.57 -15.99
C SER A 282 -25.81 21.05 -17.21
N GLU A 283 -25.51 22.34 -17.32
CA GLU A 283 -24.78 22.90 -18.47
C GLU A 283 -23.38 22.26 -18.58
N PHE A 284 -22.65 22.16 -17.47
CA PHE A 284 -21.37 21.45 -17.40
C PHE A 284 -21.44 20.03 -17.96
N CYS A 285 -22.39 19.23 -17.48
CA CYS A 285 -22.55 17.85 -17.93
C CYS A 285 -22.89 17.80 -19.43
N THR A 286 -23.76 18.71 -19.86
CA THR A 286 -24.17 18.76 -21.26
C THR A 286 -23.04 19.22 -22.19
N GLY A 287 -22.04 19.96 -21.70
CA GLY A 287 -20.86 20.34 -22.47
C GLY A 287 -20.13 19.15 -23.12
N CYS A 288 -20.14 17.98 -22.49
CA CYS A 288 -19.52 16.75 -23.04
C CYS A 288 -20.54 15.73 -23.54
N HIS A 289 -21.73 15.65 -22.93
CA HIS A 289 -22.73 14.63 -23.28
C HIS A 289 -23.61 15.01 -24.49
N LEU A 290 -23.56 16.26 -24.98
CA LEU A 290 -24.51 16.81 -25.97
C LEU A 290 -23.94 17.14 -27.37
N ASP A 291 -22.72 16.73 -27.71
CA ASP A 291 -22.12 16.95 -29.06
C ASP A 291 -22.80 16.17 -30.21
N ASN A 292 -23.89 15.45 -29.92
CA ASN A 292 -24.61 14.54 -30.82
C ASN A 292 -26.03 15.03 -31.17
N GLU A 293 -26.22 16.31 -31.52
CA GLU A 293 -27.49 16.94 -31.94
C GLU A 293 -28.60 17.07 -30.87
N HIS A 294 -28.28 16.86 -29.60
CA HIS A 294 -29.25 16.98 -28.51
C HIS A 294 -28.76 18.05 -27.56
N THR A 295 -29.47 19.16 -27.38
CA THR A 295 -29.09 20.34 -26.59
C THR A 295 -30.00 20.56 -25.37
N SER A 296 -30.86 19.60 -24.98
CA SER A 296 -31.78 19.77 -23.84
C SER A 296 -32.16 18.47 -23.11
N GLN A 297 -32.63 18.58 -21.87
CA GLN A 297 -33.10 17.45 -21.05
C GLN A 297 -34.28 16.71 -21.72
N GLU A 298 -35.15 17.41 -22.46
CA GLU A 298 -36.22 16.79 -23.23
C GLU A 298 -35.69 15.83 -24.30
N GLN A 299 -34.57 16.18 -24.92
CA GLN A 299 -33.94 15.31 -25.91
C GLN A 299 -33.23 14.12 -25.26
N VAL A 300 -32.71 14.28 -24.03
CA VAL A 300 -32.22 13.15 -23.22
C VAL A 300 -33.37 12.19 -22.91
N ALA A 301 -34.54 12.72 -22.51
CA ALA A 301 -35.74 11.92 -22.26
C ALA A 301 -36.17 11.11 -23.49
N GLU A 302 -36.18 11.71 -24.68
CA GLU A 302 -36.50 10.99 -25.92
C GLU A 302 -35.53 9.84 -26.21
N ARG A 303 -34.22 10.02 -25.95
CA ARG A 303 -33.23 8.95 -26.20
C ARG A 303 -33.33 7.80 -25.23
N THR A 304 -33.79 8.06 -24.01
CA THR A 304 -33.96 7.03 -22.99
C THR A 304 -35.34 6.41 -22.97
N VAL A 305 -36.17 6.66 -24.01
CA VAL A 305 -37.52 6.11 -24.16
C VAL A 305 -37.58 4.59 -24.22
N GLU A 306 -36.50 3.94 -24.68
CA GLU A 306 -36.43 2.47 -24.76
C GLU A 306 -36.11 1.80 -23.42
N LEU A 307 -35.79 2.57 -22.37
CA LEU A 307 -35.64 2.04 -21.02
C LEU A 307 -37.00 1.54 -20.50
N SER A 308 -36.99 0.44 -19.74
CA SER A 308 -38.21 -0.11 -19.11
C SER A 308 -38.91 0.88 -18.19
N TYR A 309 -38.15 1.83 -17.65
CA TYR A 309 -38.61 3.01 -16.94
C TYR A 309 -37.67 4.16 -17.33
N ASN A 310 -38.24 5.27 -17.79
CA ASN A 310 -37.48 6.43 -18.23
C ASN A 310 -37.47 7.50 -17.14
N PRO A 311 -36.41 7.60 -16.30
CA PRO A 311 -36.35 8.58 -15.21
C PRO A 311 -36.25 10.02 -15.73
N HIS A 312 -35.90 10.20 -17.01
CA HIS A 312 -35.82 11.50 -17.65
C HIS A 312 -37.15 11.94 -18.26
N GLU A 313 -38.13 11.03 -18.46
CA GLU A 313 -39.51 11.39 -18.81
C GLU A 313 -40.31 11.73 -17.55
N SER A 314 -39.89 12.82 -16.88
CA SER A 314 -40.44 13.25 -15.60
C SER A 314 -41.21 14.57 -15.72
N HIS A 315 -42.14 14.82 -14.80
CA HIS A 315 -42.72 16.16 -14.65
C HIS A 315 -41.72 17.18 -14.11
N LEU A 316 -40.54 16.73 -13.68
CA LEU A 316 -39.43 17.53 -13.16
C LEU A 316 -38.40 17.91 -14.24
N ILE A 317 -38.66 17.62 -15.52
CA ILE A 317 -37.78 18.06 -16.63
C ILE A 317 -37.61 19.59 -16.56
N GLY A 318 -36.35 20.04 -16.50
CA GLY A 318 -35.99 21.44 -16.38
C GLY A 318 -36.07 22.02 -14.96
N GLU A 319 -36.54 21.24 -13.97
CA GLU A 319 -36.63 21.65 -12.56
C GLU A 319 -35.55 20.99 -11.68
N ILE A 320 -34.91 19.93 -12.17
CA ILE A 320 -33.87 19.19 -11.46
C ILE A 320 -32.55 19.16 -12.25
N GLU A 321 -31.46 19.41 -11.53
CA GLU A 321 -30.11 19.33 -12.10
C GLU A 321 -29.67 17.87 -12.28
N CYS A 322 -28.87 17.59 -13.32
CA CYS A 322 -28.28 16.26 -13.53
C CYS A 322 -27.54 15.76 -12.28
N SER A 323 -26.80 16.65 -11.62
CA SER A 323 -26.02 16.34 -10.41
C SER A 323 -26.88 15.96 -9.19
N ALA A 324 -28.19 16.21 -9.19
CA ALA A 324 -29.07 15.78 -8.12
C ALA A 324 -29.21 14.25 -8.08
N CYS A 325 -29.27 13.62 -9.25
CA CYS A 325 -29.39 12.16 -9.39
C CYS A 325 -28.02 11.49 -9.64
N HIS A 326 -27.21 12.08 -10.51
CA HIS A 326 -25.94 11.52 -10.96
C HIS A 326 -24.79 11.96 -10.05
N LYS A 327 -24.23 11.00 -9.30
CA LYS A 327 -23.11 11.23 -8.39
C LYS A 327 -21.85 10.55 -8.94
N ASN A 328 -20.75 11.30 -9.03
CA ASN A 328 -19.50 10.80 -9.59
C ASN A 328 -18.69 9.96 -8.60
N HIS A 329 -18.42 10.50 -7.41
CA HIS A 329 -17.55 9.85 -6.42
C HIS A 329 -18.31 8.99 -5.39
N ARG A 330 -19.62 8.80 -5.57
CA ARG A 330 -20.48 7.98 -4.69
C ARG A 330 -21.64 7.40 -5.50
N PRO A 331 -22.37 6.41 -4.98
CA PRO A 331 -23.52 5.84 -5.68
C PRO A 331 -24.55 6.90 -6.11
N SER A 332 -24.98 6.82 -7.36
CA SER A 332 -26.05 7.69 -7.89
C SER A 332 -27.37 7.40 -7.18
N GLN A 333 -28.18 8.45 -7.00
CA GLN A 333 -29.42 8.39 -6.24
C GLN A 333 -30.60 8.68 -7.15
N GLU A 334 -31.60 7.80 -7.14
CA GLU A 334 -32.85 8.05 -7.84
C GLU A 334 -33.70 9.03 -7.02
N GLN A 335 -34.05 10.17 -7.61
CA GLN A 335 -34.89 11.20 -6.95
C GLN A 335 -36.39 10.97 -7.21
N CYS A 336 -36.74 10.03 -8.08
CA CYS A 336 -38.10 9.78 -8.57
C CYS A 336 -38.83 8.63 -7.84
N THR A 337 -38.16 7.93 -6.93
CA THR A 337 -38.76 6.88 -6.10
C THR A 337 -39.01 7.38 -4.68
N GLY A 338 -40.20 7.96 -4.49
CA GLY A 338 -40.85 8.22 -3.21
C GLY A 338 -42.23 7.58 -3.17
#